data_AF-A0A6J6R9I2-F1
#
_entry.id   AF-A0A6J6R9I2-F1
#
_cell.length_a   1.000
_cell.length_b   1.000
_cell.length_c   1.000
_cell.angle_alpha   90.00
_cell.angle_beta   90.00
_cell.angle_gamma   90.00
#
_symmetry.space_group_name_H-M   'P 1'
#
loop_
_entity.id
_entity.type
_entity.pdbx_description
1 polymer ?
#
loop_
_entity_poly.entity_id
_entity_poly.type
_entity_poly.pdbx_seq_one_letter_code
_entity_poly.pdbx_strand_id
1 'polypeptide(L)' 'MSLIGAGMRSHPGITATFFGAMSEAGINIEMISTSEIRISIICRQSDLERGAKAAHAAFGLDANSNEAVVYGGTGR' A
#
# COMPACT_ATOMS: atom_id res chain seq x y z
N MET A 1 -4.21 9.20 1.06
CA MET A 1 -3.89 8.09 0.13
C MET A 1 -4.41 6.79 0.71
N SER A 2 -4.86 5.84 -0.11
CA SER A 2 -5.38 4.56 0.38
C SER A 2 -4.87 3.37 -0.43
N LEU A 3 -4.47 2.30 0.25
CA LEU A 3 -4.24 0.97 -0.31
C LEU A 3 -5.53 0.16 -0.20
N ILE A 4 -5.93 -0.51 -1.29
CA ILE A 4 -7.16 -1.30 -1.38
C ILE A 4 -6.81 -2.73 -1.78
N GLY A 5 -7.41 -3.72 -1.13
CA GLY A 5 -7.25 -5.13 -1.49
C GLY A 5 -8.02 -6.06 -0.57
N ALA A 6 -8.27 -7.28 -1.04
CA ALA A 6 -8.96 -8.30 -0.25
C ALA A 6 -7.96 -9.11 0.60
N GLY A 7 -8.41 -9.66 1.73
CA GLY A 7 -7.61 -10.59 2.54
C GLY A 7 -6.47 -9.93 3.34
N MET A 8 -6.46 -8.60 3.51
CA MET A 8 -5.40 -7.87 4.22
C MET A 8 -5.25 -8.29 5.68
N ARG A 9 -6.35 -8.60 6.38
CA ARG A 9 -6.32 -9.07 7.78
C ARG A 9 -5.51 -10.37 7.94
N SER A 10 -5.61 -11.27 6.96
CA SER A 10 -4.95 -12.58 6.99
C SER A 10 -3.49 -12.53 6.51
N HIS A 11 -3.05 -11.40 5.97
CA HIS A 11 -1.71 -11.20 5.40
C HIS A 11 -1.05 -9.96 6.01
N PRO A 12 -0.57 -10.03 7.29
CA PRO A 12 0.03 -8.89 7.98
C PRO A 12 1.25 -8.30 7.26
N GLY A 13 1.90 -9.09 6.38
CA GLY A 13 2.98 -8.63 5.50
C GLY A 13 2.56 -7.47 4.59
N ILE A 14 1.30 -7.38 4.18
CA ILE A 14 0.80 -6.28 3.33
C ILE A 14 0.91 -4.94 4.06
N THR A 15 0.48 -4.90 5.33
CA THR A 15 0.56 -3.68 6.16
C THR A 15 2.02 -3.29 6.42
N ALA A 16 2.88 -4.28 6.70
CA ALA A 16 4.30 -4.04 6.92
C ALA A 16 4.99 -3.48 5.67
N THR A 17 4.74 -4.07 4.49
CA THR A 17 5.26 -3.58 3.21
C THR A 17 4.80 -2.16 2.91
N PHE A 18 3.52 -1.85 3.14
CA PHE A 18 2.98 -0.52 2.89
C PHE A 18 3.65 0.56 3.76
N PHE A 19 3.75 0.34 5.07
CA PHE A 19 4.39 1.31 5.96
C PHE A 19 5.90 1.38 5.78
N GLY A 20 6.55 0.26 5.45
CA GLY A 20 7.96 0.23 5.05
C GLY A 20 8.21 1.13 3.85
N ALA A 21 7.41 1.00 2.78
CA ALA A 21 7.52 1.82 1.59
C ALA A 21 7.33 3.32 1.86
N MET A 22 6.39 3.68 2.74
CA MET A 22 6.22 5.08 3.16
C MET A 22 7.45 5.61 3.90
N SER A 23 8.03 4.81 4.79
CA SER A 23 9.22 5.18 5.55
C SER A 23 10.44 5.35 4.65
N GLU A 24 10.66 4.41 3.72
CA GLU A 24 11.76 4.48 2.75
C GLU A 24 11.63 5.69 1.82
N ALA A 25 10.39 6.05 1.45
CA ALA A 25 10.10 7.24 0.67
C ALA A 25 10.21 8.57 1.47
N GLY A 26 10.46 8.50 2.78
CA GLY A 26 10.56 9.66 3.66
C GLY A 26 9.23 10.38 3.86
N ILE A 27 8.12 9.64 3.85
CA ILE A 27 6.77 10.21 3.97
C ILE A 27 6.31 10.14 5.42
N ASN A 28 5.97 11.30 5.97
CA ASN A 28 5.38 11.38 7.30
C ASN A 28 3.88 11.03 7.26
N ILE A 29 3.48 10.05 8.06
CA ILE A 29 2.09 9.64 8.21
C ILE A 29 1.47 10.38 9.40
N GLU A 30 0.50 11.25 9.13
CA GLU A 30 -0.16 12.08 10.14
C GLU A 30 -1.36 11.35 10.78
N MET A 31 -2.00 10.45 10.04
CA MET A 31 -3.11 9.65 10.53
C MET A 31 -3.19 8.31 9.77
N ILE A 32 -3.61 7.27 10.48
CA ILE A 32 -3.90 5.95 9.92
C ILE A 32 -5.37 5.60 10.22
N SER A 33 -6.07 5.11 9.21
CA SER A 33 -7.42 4.52 9.34
C SER A 33 -7.48 3.24 8.54
N THR A 34 -8.00 2.16 9.12
CA THR A 34 -8.00 0.83 8.50
C THR A 34 -9.38 0.18 8.52
N SER A 35 -9.64 -0.66 7.52
CA SER A 35 -10.75 -1.62 7.48
C SER A 35 -10.22 -2.97 6.99
N GLU A 36 -11.09 -3.96 6.84
CA GLU A 36 -10.70 -5.30 6.38
C GLU A 36 -10.11 -5.32 4.95
N ILE A 37 -10.39 -4.28 4.17
CA ILE A 37 -10.02 -4.19 2.75
C ILE A 37 -9.28 -2.90 2.37
N ARG A 38 -9.00 -2.04 3.36
CA ARG A 38 -8.45 -0.70 3.11
C ARG A 38 -7.50 -0.27 4.21
N ILE A 39 -6.36 0.27 3.81
CA ILE A 39 -5.48 1.06 4.67
C ILE A 39 -5.46 2.47 4.10
N SER A 40 -5.92 3.45 4.86
CA SER A 40 -5.93 4.86 4.49
C SER A 40 -4.97 5.63 5.38
N ILE A 41 -4.17 6.50 4.76
CA ILE A 41 -3.29 7.42 5.46
C ILE A 41 -3.53 8.87 5.06
N ILE A 42 -3.31 9.77 6.01
CA ILE A 42 -3.19 11.21 5.80
C ILE A 42 -1.71 11.57 5.83
N CYS A 43 -1.26 12.33 4.83
CA CYS A 43 0.09 12.85 4.69
C CYS A 43 0.01 14.24 4.05
N ARG A 44 1.16 14.94 3.96
CA ARG A 44 1.22 16.22 3.26
C ARG A 44 0.87 16.05 1.78
N GLN A 45 0.21 17.04 1.21
CA GLN A 45 -0.16 17.04 -0.20
C GLN A 45 1.06 16.92 -1.12
N SER A 46 2.19 17.54 -0.74
CA SER A 46 3.47 17.44 -1.44
C SER A 46 4.03 16.01 -1.51
N ASP A 47 3.61 15.12 -0.61
CA ASP A 47 4.06 13.74 -0.56
C ASP A 47 3.16 12.78 -1.34
N LEU A 48 2.00 13.25 -1.82
CA LEU A 48 0.97 12.37 -2.37
C LEU A 48 1.46 11.59 -3.60
N GLU A 49 2.11 12.26 -4.54
CA GLU A 49 2.61 11.63 -5.76
C GLU A 49 3.74 10.64 -5.46
N ARG A 50 4.70 11.05 -4.62
CA ARG A 50 5.80 10.20 -4.19
C ARG A 50 5.30 8.97 -3.43
N GLY A 51 4.31 9.15 -2.56
CA GLY A 51 3.68 8.07 -1.80
C GLY A 51 2.93 7.11 -2.69
N ALA A 52 2.18 7.63 -3.66
CA ALA A 52 1.48 6.77 -4.62
C ALA A 52 2.48 5.92 -5.40
N LYS A 53 3.55 6.51 -5.93
CA LYS A 53 4.60 5.77 -6.66
C LYS A 53 5.30 4.73 -5.77
N ALA A 54 5.66 5.10 -4.54
CA ALA A 54 6.30 4.18 -3.59
C ALA A 54 5.38 2.99 -3.25
N ALA A 55 4.08 3.25 -3.05
CA ALA A 55 3.10 2.19 -2.81
C ALA A 55 2.92 1.31 -4.05
N HIS A 56 2.81 1.87 -5.25
CA HIS A 56 2.69 1.09 -6.49
C HIS A 56 3.92 0.19 -6.70
N ALA A 57 5.13 0.74 -6.56
CA ALA A 57 6.37 -0.02 -6.68
C ALA A 57 6.48 -1.15 -5.66
N ALA A 58 6.11 -0.91 -4.40
CA ALA A 58 6.17 -1.90 -3.33
C ALA A 58 5.24 -3.11 -3.56
N PHE A 59 4.18 -2.94 -4.35
CA PHE A 59 3.23 -4.00 -4.71
C PHE A 59 3.31 -4.42 -6.19
N GLY A 60 4.29 -3.92 -6.95
CA GLY A 60 4.43 -4.24 -8.38
C GLY A 60 3.26 -3.76 -9.26
N LEU A 61 2.58 -2.68 -8.85
CA LEU A 61 1.41 -2.10 -9.53
C LEU A 61 1.80 -1.01 -10.55
N ASP A 62 3.06 -0.93 -10.95
CA ASP A 62 3.57 0.05 -11.92
C ASP A 62 3.21 -0.31 -13.38
N ALA A 63 2.59 -1.46 -13.62
CA ALA A 63 2.09 -1.83 -14.94
C ALA A 63 0.95 -0.89 -15.36
N ASN A 64 0.90 -0.50 -16.64
CA ASN A 64 -0.17 0.32 -17.23
C ASN A 64 -1.55 -0.37 -17.28
N SER A 65 -1.74 -1.45 -16.52
CA SER A 65 -2.95 -2.26 -16.44
C SER A 65 -3.59 -2.06 -15.08
N ASN A 66 -4.92 -1.88 -15.04
CA ASN A 66 -5.69 -1.83 -13.79
C ASN A 66 -5.88 -3.25 -13.19
N GLU A 67 -4.80 -4.02 -13.16
CA GLU A 67 -4.76 -5.43 -12.78
C GLU A 67 -4.47 -5.58 -11.29
N ALA A 68 -5.26 -6.42 -10.63
CA ALA A 68 -5.01 -6.78 -9.24
C ALA A 68 -3.80 -7.70 -9.16
N VAL A 69 -2.80 -7.32 -8.36
CA VAL A 69 -1.66 -8.18 -8.03
C VAL A 69 -2.02 -9.09 -6.86
N VAL A 70 -1.80 -10.40 -7.01
CA VAL A 70 -2.12 -11.41 -6.00
C VAL A 70 -0.97 -11.55 -5.01
N TYR A 71 -1.23 -11.20 -3.75
CA TYR A 71 -0.29 -11.44 -2.65
C TYR A 71 -0.72 -12.71 -1.90
N GLY A 72 0.04 -13.81 -2.05
CA GLY A 72 -0.22 -15.07 -1.33
C GLY A 72 -0.52 -16.31 -2.16
N GLY A 73 -0.04 -16.41 -3.41
CA GLY A 73 -0.11 -17.65 -4.18
C GLY A 73 0.86 -18.71 -3.65
N THR A 74 0.47 -19.50 -2.65
CA THR A 74 1.05 -20.84 -2.52
C THR A 74 0.38 -21.70 -3.59
N GLY A 75 1.13 -22.03 -4.64
CA GLY A 75 0.70 -23.02 -5.61
C GLY A 75 0.36 -24.33 -4.92
N ARG A 76 -0.93 -24.59 -4.75
CA ARG A 76 -1.55 -25.90 -4.61
C ARG A 76 -2.92 -25.84 -5.27
#